data_AF-V6LE29-F1
#
_entry.id   AF-V6LE29-F1
#
_cell.length_a   1.000
_cell.length_b   1.000
_cell.length_c   1.000
_cell.angle_alpha   90.00
_cell.angle_beta   90.00
_cell.angle_gamma   90.00
#
_symmetry.space_group_name_H-M   'P 1'
#
loop_
_entity.id
_entity.type
_entity.pdbx_description
1 polymer ?
#
loop_
_entity_poly.entity_id
_entity_poly.type
_entity_poly.pdbx_seq_one_letter_code
_entity_poly.pdbx_strand_id
1 'polypeptide(L)'
;MNIKLLINLAREHKTQSGTIAWDSITPYFPMLDKQELQNKLYNHMRKNKTMTQDLRKNHKWTQQEKTYLLELVEAQGKNWKKIVQYYPGKTVIHVKNQYHQITRKSPFKINQLGSVDSFEGRQVVNESTESVDVPATRDVSFVFFEIL
;
A
#
# COMPACT_ATOMS: atom_id res chain seq x y z
N MET A 1 -4.12 -7.48 -33.19
CA MET A 1 -5.04 -6.73 -32.30
C MET A 1 -4.85 -5.23 -32.53
N ASN A 2 -5.94 -4.50 -32.76
CA ASN A 2 -5.91 -3.06 -32.95
C ASN A 2 -5.89 -2.30 -31.61
N ILE A 3 -4.69 -1.90 -31.15
CA ILE A 3 -4.52 -1.17 -29.89
C ILE A 3 -5.22 0.20 -29.89
N LYS A 4 -5.35 0.86 -31.05
CA LYS A 4 -6.04 2.15 -31.17
C LYS A 4 -7.54 2.00 -30.90
N LEU A 5 -8.15 0.94 -31.42
CA LEU A 5 -9.54 0.60 -31.14
C LEU A 5 -9.76 0.35 -29.64
N LEU A 6 -8.88 -0.42 -29.01
CA LEU A 6 -8.95 -0.69 -27.57
C LEU A 6 -8.85 0.60 -26.73
N ILE A 7 -7.98 1.53 -27.11
CA ILE A 7 -7.85 2.84 -26.44
C ILE A 7 -9.13 3.66 -26.59
N ASN A 8 -9.73 3.71 -27.79
CA ASN A 8 -10.94 4.48 -28.03
C ASN A 8 -12.12 3.93 -27.21
N LEU A 9 -12.32 2.60 -27.22
CA LEU A 9 -13.34 1.95 -26.40
C LEU A 9 -13.10 2.19 -24.90
N ALA A 10 -11.83 2.17 -24.45
CA ALA A 10 -11.49 2.48 -23.06
C ALA A 10 -11.82 3.94 -22.67
N ARG A 11 -11.78 4.89 -23.61
CA ARG A 11 -12.16 6.28 -23.37
C ARG A 11 -13.67 6.44 -23.28
N GLU A 12 -14.39 5.82 -24.20
CA GLU A 12 -15.85 5.86 -24.29
C GLU A 12 -16.50 5.22 -23.04
N HIS A 13 -15.98 4.07 -22.61
CA HIS A 13 -16.51 3.33 -21.46
C HIS A 13 -15.79 3.64 -20.13
N LYS A 14 -15.20 4.84 -20.01
CA LYS A 14 -14.59 5.29 -18.75
C LYS A 14 -15.67 5.79 -17.79
N THR A 15 -15.74 5.19 -16.61
CA THR A 15 -16.73 5.57 -15.59
C THR A 15 -16.40 6.91 -14.95
N GLN A 16 -17.39 7.53 -14.31
CA GLN A 16 -17.23 8.74 -13.49
C GLN A 16 -16.16 8.57 -12.40
N SER A 17 -16.00 7.36 -11.86
CA SER A 17 -14.98 7.02 -10.85
C SER A 17 -13.55 6.90 -11.42
N GLY A 18 -13.41 6.96 -12.74
CA GLY A 18 -12.15 6.83 -13.48
C GLY A 18 -11.70 5.41 -13.75
N THR A 19 -12.54 4.40 -13.50
CA THR A 19 -12.32 3.00 -13.89
C THR A 19 -12.85 2.73 -15.30
N ILE A 20 -12.32 1.72 -15.98
CA ILE A 20 -12.78 1.31 -17.31
C ILE A 20 -13.81 0.19 -17.15
N ALA A 21 -14.99 0.33 -17.76
CA ALA A 21 -16.03 -0.69 -17.76
C ALA A 21 -15.70 -1.80 -18.77
N TRP A 22 -14.80 -2.70 -18.38
CA TRP A 22 -14.29 -3.77 -19.23
C TRP A 22 -15.35 -4.70 -19.79
N ASP A 23 -16.44 -4.91 -19.06
CA ASP A 23 -17.52 -5.81 -19.47
C ASP A 23 -18.24 -5.29 -20.73
N SER A 24 -18.20 -3.98 -20.97
CA SER A 24 -18.67 -3.35 -22.21
C SER A 24 -17.66 -3.45 -23.35
N ILE A 25 -16.38 -3.70 -23.08
CA ILE A 25 -15.29 -3.71 -24.09
C ILE A 25 -14.97 -5.12 -24.56
N THR A 26 -15.01 -6.12 -23.68
CA THR A 26 -14.69 -7.52 -24.00
C THR A 26 -15.45 -8.08 -25.21
N PRO A 27 -16.76 -7.77 -25.43
CA PRO A 27 -17.49 -8.27 -26.62
C PRO A 27 -16.87 -7.88 -27.97
N TYR A 28 -16.11 -6.78 -28.02
CA TYR A 28 -15.46 -6.31 -29.24
C TYR A 28 -14.17 -7.08 -29.58
N PHE A 29 -13.68 -7.91 -28.65
CA PHE A 29 -12.46 -8.70 -28.80
C PHE A 29 -12.69 -10.16 -28.38
N PRO A 30 -13.51 -10.93 -29.12
CA PRO A 30 -13.90 -12.29 -28.72
C PRO A 30 -12.74 -13.29 -28.66
N MET A 31 -11.60 -12.96 -29.28
CA MET A 31 -10.38 -13.78 -29.27
C MET A 31 -9.42 -13.46 -28.14
N LEU A 32 -9.72 -12.47 -27.28
CA LEU A 32 -8.85 -12.07 -26.18
C LEU A 32 -9.64 -12.05 -24.88
N ASP A 33 -9.06 -12.60 -23.83
CA ASP A 33 -9.66 -12.50 -22.51
C ASP A 33 -9.50 -11.08 -21.92
N LYS A 34 -10.28 -10.80 -20.87
CA LYS A 34 -10.25 -9.51 -20.16
C LYS A 34 -8.86 -9.18 -19.60
N GLN A 35 -8.13 -10.18 -19.12
CA GLN A 35 -6.81 -10.00 -18.53
C GLN A 35 -5.77 -9.62 -19.60
N GLU A 36 -5.83 -10.23 -20.77
CA GLU A 36 -4.99 -9.92 -21.92
C GLU A 36 -5.26 -8.50 -22.44
N LEU A 37 -6.52 -8.10 -22.55
CA LEU A 37 -6.90 -6.72 -22.92
C LEU A 37 -6.35 -5.70 -21.92
N GLN A 38 -6.52 -5.98 -20.62
CA GLN A 38 -5.97 -5.16 -19.54
C GLN A 38 -4.44 -5.05 -19.64
N ASN A 39 -3.75 -6.19 -19.77
CA ASN A 39 -2.29 -6.24 -19.88
C ASN A 39 -1.81 -5.43 -21.09
N LYS A 40 -2.44 -5.61 -22.25
CA LYS A 40 -2.09 -4.89 -23.48
C LYS A 40 -2.32 -3.39 -23.32
N LEU A 41 -3.46 -2.97 -22.77
CA LEU A 41 -3.76 -1.55 -22.53
C LEU A 41 -2.78 -0.94 -21.52
N TYR A 42 -2.57 -1.57 -20.36
CA TYR A 42 -1.71 -1.02 -19.32
C TYR A 42 -0.23 -0.96 -19.73
N ASN A 43 0.27 -1.98 -20.43
CA ASN A 43 1.61 -1.96 -20.99
C ASN A 43 1.77 -0.82 -22.01
N HIS A 44 0.75 -0.60 -22.85
CA HIS A 44 0.74 0.50 -23.79
C HIS A 44 0.70 1.86 -23.09
N MET A 45 -0.16 2.05 -22.09
CA MET A 45 -0.27 3.28 -21.30
C MET A 45 1.02 3.59 -20.52
N ARG A 46 1.74 2.56 -20.08
CA ARG A 46 3.02 2.71 -19.38
C ARG A 46 4.11 3.28 -20.30
N LYS A 47 4.12 2.85 -21.57
CA LYS A 47 5.07 3.31 -22.60
C LYS A 47 4.66 4.68 -23.19
N ASN A 48 3.37 4.98 -23.27
CA ASN A 48 2.84 6.16 -23.98
C ASN A 48 2.09 7.13 -23.06
N LYS A 49 2.78 7.67 -22.05
CA LYS A 49 2.17 8.46 -20.96
C LYS A 49 1.38 9.68 -21.43
N THR A 50 1.87 10.40 -22.43
CA THR A 50 1.24 11.65 -22.94
C THR A 50 -0.06 11.35 -23.68
N MET A 51 -0.05 10.33 -24.55
CA MET A 51 -1.20 9.97 -25.39
C MET A 51 -2.36 9.35 -24.59
N THR A 52 -2.07 8.66 -23.48
CA THR A 52 -3.09 7.99 -22.65
C THR A 52 -3.27 8.66 -21.30
N GLN A 53 -2.92 9.96 -21.17
CA GLN A 53 -2.99 10.68 -19.90
C GLN A 53 -4.41 10.72 -19.33
N ASP A 54 -5.38 10.82 -20.24
CA ASP A 54 -6.82 10.88 -20.01
C ASP A 54 -7.35 9.57 -19.43
N LEU A 55 -6.76 8.43 -19.76
CA LEU A 55 -7.16 7.11 -19.24
C LEU A 55 -6.59 6.82 -17.84
N ARG A 56 -5.66 7.62 -17.34
CA ARG A 56 -5.05 7.40 -16.03
C ARG A 56 -5.96 7.90 -14.92
N LYS A 57 -6.11 7.10 -13.86
CA LYS A 57 -6.79 7.51 -12.64
C LYS A 57 -5.87 8.44 -11.85
N ASN A 58 -5.94 9.73 -12.16
CA ASN A 58 -5.15 10.76 -11.49
C ASN A 58 -5.95 11.35 -10.33
N HIS A 59 -5.91 10.71 -9.16
CA HIS A 59 -6.32 11.41 -7.95
C HIS A 59 -5.11 12.10 -7.33
N LYS A 60 -5.00 13.41 -7.55
CA LYS A 60 -4.01 14.24 -6.88
C LYS A 60 -4.49 14.53 -5.45
N TRP A 61 -3.60 14.37 -4.47
CA TRP A 61 -3.89 14.74 -3.09
C TRP A 61 -4.06 16.27 -2.97
N THR A 62 -5.23 16.71 -2.53
CA THR A 62 -5.53 18.11 -2.28
C THR A 62 -4.83 18.60 -1.01
N GLN A 63 -4.75 19.92 -0.81
CA GLN A 63 -4.15 20.44 0.42
C GLN A 63 -4.99 20.08 1.66
N GLN A 64 -6.32 20.12 1.54
CA GLN A 64 -7.25 19.73 2.60
C GLN A 64 -7.11 18.25 2.98
N GLU A 65 -6.97 17.35 2.00
CA GLU A 65 -6.75 15.93 2.28
C GLU A 65 -5.43 15.71 3.03
N LYS A 66 -4.40 16.52 2.75
CA LYS A 66 -3.10 16.44 3.41
C LYS A 66 -3.13 16.99 4.84
N THR A 67 -3.81 18.11 5.09
CA THR A 67 -3.96 18.64 6.45
C THR A 67 -4.74 17.68 7.33
N TYR A 68 -5.85 17.15 6.80
CA TYR A 68 -6.64 16.15 7.50
C TYR A 68 -5.85 14.86 7.79
N LEU A 69 -4.91 14.48 6.90
CA LEU A 69 -4.05 13.33 7.15
C LEU A 69 -3.11 13.56 8.33
N LEU A 70 -2.59 14.78 8.49
CA LEU A 70 -1.73 15.13 9.61
C LEU A 70 -2.52 15.10 10.92
N GLU A 71 -3.72 15.70 10.93
CA GLU A 71 -4.61 15.70 12.10
C GLU A 71 -5.00 14.27 12.53
N LEU A 72 -5.33 13.39 11.59
CA LEU A 72 -5.64 11.99 11.91
C LEU A 72 -4.44 11.23 12.48
N VAL A 73 -3.23 11.49 11.96
CA VAL A 73 -2.00 10.89 12.49
C VAL A 73 -1.67 11.43 13.88
N GLU A 74 -1.94 12.70 14.14
CA GLU A 74 -1.77 13.33 15.45
C GLU A 74 -2.77 12.73 16.47
N ALA A 75 -4.04 12.62 16.10
CA ALA A 75 -5.09 12.12 17.00
C ALA A 75 -5.05 10.61 17.25
N GLN A 76 -4.62 9.79 16.28
CA GLN A 76 -4.73 8.32 16.35
C GLN A 76 -3.38 7.60 16.21
N GLY A 77 -2.29 8.34 16.10
CA GLY A 77 -0.97 7.80 15.77
C GLY A 77 -0.89 7.26 14.33
N LYS A 78 0.18 6.54 14.02
CA LYS A 78 0.42 5.95 12.68
C LYS A 78 -0.41 4.68 12.41
N ASN A 79 -1.67 4.65 12.87
CA ASN A 79 -2.58 3.53 12.65
C ASN A 79 -3.21 3.58 11.25
N TRP A 80 -2.42 3.24 10.23
CA TRP A 80 -2.81 3.41 8.82
C TRP A 80 -4.06 2.61 8.42
N LYS A 81 -4.32 1.46 9.05
CA LYS A 81 -5.51 0.64 8.79
C LYS A 81 -6.79 1.36 9.24
N LYS A 82 -6.72 2.17 10.30
CA LYS A 82 -7.83 2.99 10.77
C LYS A 82 -7.93 4.28 9.94
N ILE A 83 -6.80 4.95 9.70
CA ILE A 83 -6.75 6.21 8.95
C ILE A 83 -7.26 6.06 7.51
N VAL A 84 -6.97 4.95 6.83
CA VAL A 84 -7.43 4.76 5.44
C VAL A 84 -8.95 4.74 5.31
N GLN A 85 -9.68 4.41 6.37
CA GLN A 85 -11.16 4.37 6.37
C GLN A 85 -11.76 5.75 6.12
N TYR A 86 -11.01 6.83 6.42
CA TYR A 86 -11.41 8.21 6.16
C TYR A 86 -11.13 8.67 4.72
N TYR A 87 -10.48 7.84 3.90
CA TYR A 87 -10.12 8.16 2.51
C TYR A 87 -10.70 7.13 1.53
N PRO A 88 -11.98 7.28 1.12
CA PRO A 88 -12.62 6.32 0.22
C PRO A 88 -11.85 6.20 -1.10
N GLY A 89 -11.62 4.96 -1.54
CA GLY A 89 -10.86 4.67 -2.76
C GLY A 89 -9.35 4.85 -2.63
N LYS A 90 -8.81 5.09 -1.42
CA LYS A 90 -7.37 5.00 -1.13
C LYS A 90 -7.03 3.66 -0.49
N THR A 91 -5.80 3.24 -0.73
CA THR A 91 -5.22 2.08 -0.05
C THR A 91 -4.34 2.58 1.09
N VAL A 92 -4.07 1.70 2.06
CA VAL A 92 -3.14 1.98 3.17
C VAL A 92 -1.79 2.48 2.65
N ILE A 93 -1.32 1.90 1.53
CA ILE A 93 -0.07 2.28 0.87
C ILE A 93 -0.13 3.72 0.35
N HIS A 94 -1.24 4.13 -0.29
CA HIS A 94 -1.41 5.51 -0.77
C HIS A 94 -1.34 6.53 0.37
N VAL A 95 -2.03 6.25 1.48
CA VAL A 95 -2.08 7.13 2.67
C VAL A 95 -0.69 7.24 3.32
N LYS A 96 -0.03 6.11 3.57
CA LYS A 96 1.32 6.07 4.15
C LYS A 96 2.34 6.81 3.28
N ASN A 97 2.32 6.56 1.97
CA ASN A 97 3.20 7.24 1.02
C ASN A 97 2.95 8.74 0.99
N GLN A 98 1.69 9.16 1.11
CA GLN A 98 1.35 10.57 1.15
C GLN A 98 1.89 11.24 2.41
N TYR A 99 1.71 10.63 3.58
CA TYR A 99 2.29 11.12 4.83
C TYR A 99 3.80 11.32 4.69
N HIS A 100 4.53 10.30 4.20
CA HIS A 100 5.97 10.42 3.98
C HIS A 100 6.35 11.54 3.00
N GLN A 101 5.55 11.79 1.96
CA GLN A 101 5.78 12.90 1.04
C GLN A 101 5.58 14.27 1.70
N ILE A 102 4.56 14.40 2.56
CA ILE A 102 4.29 15.62 3.32
C ILE A 102 5.44 15.90 4.30
N THR A 103 5.84 14.90 5.08
CA THR A 103 6.87 15.05 6.12
C THR A 103 8.27 15.20 5.55
N ARG A 104 8.57 14.65 4.36
CA ARG A 104 9.87 14.84 3.69
C ARG A 104 10.03 16.23 3.08
N LYS A 105 8.93 16.88 2.70
CA LYS A 105 8.94 18.15 1.97
C LYS A 105 8.68 19.36 2.84
N SER A 106 8.54 19.21 4.17
CA SER A 106 8.30 20.35 5.03
C SER A 106 9.05 20.33 6.36
N PRO A 107 9.66 21.46 6.77
CA PRO A 107 10.04 21.76 8.14
C PRO A 107 8.84 22.23 9.00
N PHE A 108 7.62 21.71 8.80
CA PHE A 108 6.46 22.05 9.64
C PHE A 108 6.73 21.61 11.09
N LYS A 109 7.22 22.54 11.91
CA LYS A 109 7.16 22.45 13.37
C LYS A 109 5.68 22.36 13.74
N ILE A 110 5.28 21.20 14.25
CA ILE A 110 4.03 21.02 14.96
C ILE A 110 4.20 21.79 16.27
N ASN A 111 3.85 23.08 16.26
CA ASN A 111 3.84 23.87 17.48
C ASN A 111 2.45 23.76 18.11
N GLN A 112 2.46 23.13 19.29
CA GLN A 112 1.45 23.16 20.36
C GLN A 112 0.19 22.28 20.19
N LEU A 113 0.32 21.02 20.62
CA LEU A 113 -0.65 20.32 21.48
C LEU A 113 0.07 19.14 22.19
N GLY A 114 0.40 19.34 23.47
CA GLY A 114 0.66 18.27 24.45
C GLY A 114 1.94 17.42 24.27
N SER A 115 3.01 17.81 24.95
CA SER A 115 4.11 16.91 25.33
C SER A 115 3.60 15.70 26.14
N VAL A 116 3.88 14.49 25.67
CA VAL A 116 4.38 13.28 26.37
C VAL A 116 4.45 12.17 25.30
N ASP A 117 5.50 11.42 25.02
CA ASP A 117 6.85 11.29 25.55
C ASP A 117 7.76 10.93 24.37
N SER A 118 8.98 11.44 24.38
CA SER A 118 10.09 10.91 23.61
C SER A 118 11.02 10.22 24.61
N PHE A 119 11.35 8.94 24.39
CA PHE A 119 12.66 8.31 24.59
C PHE A 119 12.53 6.83 24.20
N GLU A 120 13.12 6.43 23.06
CA GLU A 120 14.34 5.60 22.98
C GLU A 120 14.12 4.16 23.46
N GLY A 121 14.61 3.10 22.83
CA GLY A 121 15.62 2.99 21.79
C GLY A 121 15.79 1.49 21.54
N ARG A 122 16.19 1.16 20.33
CA ARG A 122 16.68 -0.17 20.01
C ARG A 122 18.12 -0.25 20.53
N GLN A 123 18.39 -1.06 21.55
CA GLN A 123 19.74 -1.56 21.82
C GLN A 123 19.75 -3.08 21.85
N VAL A 124 20.62 -3.62 21.02
CA VAL A 124 21.14 -4.99 21.07
C VAL A 124 22.37 -4.90 21.97
N VAL A 125 22.41 -5.66 23.06
CA VAL A 125 23.65 -6.03 23.75
C VAL A 125 23.55 -7.50 24.12
N ASN A 126 24.61 -8.22 23.72
CA ASN A 126 24.85 -9.63 23.97
C ASN A 126 25.26 -9.84 25.44
N GLU A 127 24.80 -10.91 26.07
CA GLU A 127 25.41 -11.40 27.31
C GLU A 127 25.58 -12.92 27.22
N SER A 128 26.84 -13.33 27.27
CA SER A 128 27.33 -14.69 27.43
C SER A 128 28.32 -14.66 28.58
N THR A 129 28.47 -15.81 29.26
CA THR A 129 29.16 -16.11 30.54
C THR A 129 28.25 -15.90 31.76
N GLU A 130 28.06 -16.82 32.70
CA GLU A 130 29.01 -17.83 33.21
C GLU A 130 28.27 -18.95 34.01
N SER A 131 28.98 -20.06 34.15
CA SER A 131 28.65 -21.37 34.73
C SER A 131 28.30 -21.39 36.24
N VAL A 132 27.40 -22.31 36.64
CA VAL A 132 27.48 -23.03 37.93
C VAL A 132 26.98 -24.47 37.75
N ASP A 133 27.64 -25.36 38.48
CA ASP A 133 27.80 -26.81 38.37
C ASP A 133 26.56 -27.72 38.39
N VAL A 134 26.78 -28.87 37.76
CA VAL A 134 25.96 -30.10 37.69
C VAL A 134 25.97 -30.83 39.05
N PRO A 135 24.96 -31.65 39.35
CA PRO A 135 25.32 -33.06 39.53
C PRO A 135 24.43 -34.04 38.77
N ALA A 136 25.08 -35.13 38.40
CA ALA A 136 24.59 -36.24 37.60
C ALA A 136 23.41 -36.98 38.23
N THR A 137 22.52 -37.53 37.40
CA THR A 137 22.59 -38.96 37.02
C THR A 137 21.39 -39.40 36.17
N ARG A 138 21.68 -40.34 35.26
CA ARG A 138 20.79 -41.34 34.63
C ARG A 138 19.92 -40.90 33.45
N ASP A 139 20.58 -40.97 32.29
CA ASP A 139 20.17 -41.72 31.09
C ASP A 139 18.92 -42.60 31.26
N VAL A 140 17.87 -42.32 30.47
CA VAL A 140 17.26 -43.33 29.57
C VAL A 140 16.73 -42.61 28.33
N SER A 141 17.37 -42.88 27.20
CA SER A 141 16.84 -42.68 25.86
C SER A 141 15.49 -43.37 25.69
N PHE A 142 14.41 -42.70 25.28
CA PHE A 142 13.34 -43.35 24.49
C PHE A 142 12.52 -42.35 23.68
N VAL A 143 12.66 -42.50 22.36
CA VAL A 143 11.81 -41.96 21.31
C VAL A 143 10.54 -42.81 21.26
N PHE A 144 9.34 -42.21 21.30
CA PHE A 144 8.07 -42.80 20.82
C PHE A 144 7.12 -41.62 20.49
N PHE A 145 6.90 -41.32 19.20
CA PHE A 145 5.87 -41.83 18.27
C PHE A 145 4.50 -41.13 18.41
N GLU A 146 3.95 -40.81 17.23
CA GLU A 146 2.64 -40.23 16.93
C GLU A 146 1.44 -40.95 17.57
N ILE A 147 0.29 -40.26 17.52
CA ILE A 147 -1.12 -40.69 17.34
C ILE A 147 -1.98 -39.75 18.24
N LEU A 148 -2.86 -38.87 17.74
CA LEU A 148 -3.93 -38.96 16.74
C LEU A 148 -4.06 -37.69 15.89
#